data_AF-A0A7K3SG39-F1
#
_entry.id   AF-A0A7K3SG39-F1
#
_cell.length_a   1.000
_cell.length_b   1.000
_cell.length_c   1.000
_cell.angle_alpha   90.00
_cell.angle_beta   90.00
_cell.angle_gamma   90.00
#
_symmetry.space_group_name_H-M   'P 1'
#
loop_
_entity.id
_entity.type
_entity.pdbx_description
1 polymer ?
#
loop_
_entity_poly.entity_id
_entity_poly.type
_entity_poly.pdbx_seq_one_letter_code
_entity_poly.pdbx_strand_id
1 'polypeptide(L)'
;MLGRVHEDFERCVRAVQAKDARFDGWFYTAVLTTKIYCRPSCPVVPPKPRNMSFYPSAAAAQQAGFRACKRCRPDASPGSPLWNERADLVARAMRLIADGVVDTEGVRGL
;
A
#
# COMPACT_ATOMS: atom_id res chain seq x y z
N MET A 1 -2.72 24.98 15.73
CA MET A 1 -3.18 24.60 14.36
C MET A 1 -2.25 23.52 13.83
N LEU A 2 -2.64 22.26 13.89
CA LEU A 2 -1.86 21.16 13.30
C LEU A 2 -2.10 21.15 11.79
N GLY A 3 -1.10 21.57 11.00
CA GLY A 3 -1.14 21.45 9.54
C GLY A 3 -1.29 19.99 9.12
N ARG A 4 -2.09 19.71 8.08
CA ARG A 4 -2.36 18.32 7.68
C ARG A 4 -1.17 17.81 6.86
N VAL A 5 -0.69 16.60 7.16
CA VAL A 5 0.55 16.06 6.56
C VAL A 5 0.55 16.11 5.02
N HIS A 6 -0.61 15.91 4.38
CA HIS A 6 -0.75 15.94 2.92
C HIS A 6 -0.56 17.34 2.28
N GLU A 7 -0.52 18.40 3.07
CA GLU A 7 -0.31 19.78 2.61
C GLU A 7 1.20 20.13 2.51
N ASP A 8 2.07 19.34 3.16
CA ASP A 8 3.54 19.49 3.10
C ASP A 8 4.11 18.59 2.00
N PHE A 9 4.25 19.16 0.80
CA PHE A 9 4.70 18.45 -0.39
C PHE A 9 6.05 17.75 -0.19
N GLU A 10 7.05 18.45 0.36
CA GLU A 10 8.40 17.92 0.54
C GLU A 10 8.43 16.77 1.55
N ARG A 11 7.66 16.88 2.64
CA ARG A 11 7.52 15.79 3.61
C ARG A 11 6.85 14.57 2.99
N CYS A 12 5.79 14.76 2.21
CA CYS A 12 5.12 13.66 1.51
C CYS A 12 6.03 12.99 0.48
N VAL A 13 6.79 13.76 -0.30
CA VAL A 13 7.78 13.22 -1.25
C VAL A 13 8.82 12.36 -0.53
N ARG A 14 9.40 12.85 0.57
CA ARG A 14 10.38 12.08 1.35
C ARG A 14 9.78 10.78 1.90
N ALA A 15 8.56 10.81 2.43
CA ALA A 15 7.89 9.62 2.95
C ALA A 15 7.65 8.56 1.85
N VAL A 16 7.24 8.99 0.65
CA VAL A 16 7.03 8.10 -0.51
C VAL A 16 8.35 7.53 -1.03
N GLN A 17 9.40 8.34 -1.11
CA GLN A 17 10.73 7.89 -1.54
C GLN A 17 11.33 6.87 -0.56
N ALA A 18 11.14 7.09 0.75
CA ALA A 18 11.55 6.17 1.80
C ALA A 18 10.66 4.92 1.91
N LYS A 19 9.52 4.88 1.21
CA LYS A 19 8.47 3.85 1.34
C LYS A 19 8.03 3.67 2.79
N ASP A 20 7.88 4.77 3.52
CA ASP A 20 7.67 4.77 4.96
C ASP A 20 6.22 4.41 5.32
N ALA A 21 6.02 3.17 5.77
CA ALA A 21 4.73 2.64 6.14
C ALA A 21 4.08 3.34 7.34
N ARG A 22 4.83 4.13 8.13
CA ARG A 22 4.25 4.93 9.23
C ARG A 22 3.30 6.01 8.72
N PHE A 23 3.42 6.39 7.45
CA PHE A 23 2.53 7.37 6.81
C PHE A 23 1.37 6.72 6.04
N ASP A 24 1.26 5.39 6.01
CA ASP A 24 0.11 4.75 5.39
C ASP A 24 -1.18 5.16 6.11
N GLY A 25 -2.16 5.63 5.33
CA GLY A 25 -3.42 6.17 5.85
C GLY A 25 -3.38 7.63 6.31
N TRP A 26 -2.19 8.23 6.46
CA TRP A 26 -2.06 9.67 6.76
C TRP A 26 -2.24 10.53 5.52
N PHE A 27 -1.81 10.03 4.37
CA PHE A 27 -2.06 10.60 3.06
C PHE A 27 -1.94 9.53 1.98
N TYR A 28 -2.38 9.88 0.78
CA TYR A 28 -2.30 9.05 -0.41
C TYR A 28 -1.62 9.82 -1.53
N THR A 29 -0.76 9.15 -2.27
CA THR A 29 -0.03 9.75 -3.40
C THR A 29 -0.73 9.40 -4.69
N ALA A 30 -1.22 10.40 -5.41
CA ALA A 30 -1.82 10.28 -6.72
C ALA A 30 -0.82 10.67 -7.81
N VAL A 31 -0.67 9.79 -8.79
CA VAL A 31 0.30 9.91 -9.88
C VAL A 31 -0.40 10.48 -11.11
N LEU A 32 -0.04 11.70 -11.50
CA LEU A 32 -0.72 12.46 -12.55
C LEU A 32 -0.73 11.74 -13.90
N THR A 33 0.39 11.10 -14.26
CA THR A 33 0.58 10.46 -15.56
C THR A 33 -0.18 9.15 -15.73
N THR A 34 -0.40 8.39 -14.65
CA THR A 34 -1.07 7.08 -14.71
C THR A 34 -2.51 7.13 -14.19
N LYS A 35 -2.91 8.25 -13.56
CA LYS A 35 -4.18 8.38 -12.85
C LYS A 35 -4.39 7.30 -11.79
N ILE A 36 -3.31 6.90 -11.13
CA ILE A 36 -3.32 5.91 -10.04
C ILE A 36 -2.99 6.59 -8.73
N TYR A 37 -3.70 6.27 -7.65
CA TYR A 37 -3.27 6.62 -6.29
C TYR A 37 -2.73 5.40 -5.53
N CYS A 38 -1.80 5.66 -4.61
CA CYS A 38 -1.01 4.70 -3.86
C CYS A 38 -0.89 5.10 -2.39
N ARG A 39 -0.54 4.14 -1.54
CA ARG A 39 -0.01 4.40 -0.19
C ARG A 39 1.44 4.88 -0.24
N PRO A 40 1.94 5.62 0.76
CA PRO A 40 3.36 5.99 0.88
C PRO A 40 4.30 4.78 0.88
N SER A 41 3.91 3.65 1.48
CA SER A 41 4.68 2.40 1.49
C SER A 41 4.71 1.61 0.18
N CYS A 42 4.10 2.13 -0.90
CA CYS A 42 3.95 1.37 -2.13
C CYS A 42 5.30 0.82 -2.63
N PRO A 43 5.42 -0.49 -2.91
CA PRO A 43 6.70 -1.09 -3.26
C PRO A 43 7.18 -0.67 -4.66
N VAL A 44 6.30 -0.11 -5.49
CA VAL A 44 6.60 0.37 -6.84
C VAL A 44 7.61 1.52 -6.78
N VAL A 45 8.41 1.68 -7.83
CA VAL A 45 9.34 2.80 -7.96
C VAL A 45 8.58 4.12 -7.84
N PRO A 46 8.95 5.01 -6.91
CA PRO A 46 8.34 6.32 -6.77
C PRO A 46 8.37 7.10 -8.09
N PRO A 47 7.27 7.76 -8.49
CA PRO A 47 7.27 8.63 -9.67
C PRO A 47 8.17 9.86 -9.42
N LYS A 48 8.39 10.66 -10.46
CA LYS A 48 9.07 11.96 -10.29
C LYS A 48 8.18 12.90 -9.47
N PRO A 49 8.72 13.74 -8.57
CA PRO A 49 7.92 14.64 -7.73
C PRO A 49 6.92 15.49 -8.51
N ARG A 50 7.30 16.02 -9.68
CA ARG A 50 6.40 16.77 -10.58
C ARG A 50 5.12 16.03 -11.02
N ASN A 51 5.10 14.70 -10.90
CA ASN A 51 3.96 13.86 -11.25
C ASN A 51 3.20 13.39 -10.00
N MET A 52 3.54 13.90 -8.80
CA MET A 52 2.89 13.56 -7.55
C MET A 52 1.87 14.64 -7.15
N SER A 53 0.77 14.19 -6.58
CA SER A 53 -0.21 14.99 -5.85
C SER A 53 -0.63 14.20 -4.61
N PHE A 54 -1.00 14.89 -3.53
CA PHE A 54 -1.26 14.25 -2.24
C PHE A 54 -2.69 14.52 -1.77
N TYR A 55 -3.33 13.48 -1.23
CA TYR A 55 -4.73 13.52 -0.78
C TYR A 55 -4.85 13.00 0.66
N PRO A 56 -5.78 13.54 1.47
CA PRO A 56 -5.93 13.12 2.86
C PRO A 56 -6.55 11.72 3.02
N SER A 57 -7.23 11.20 1.99
CA SER A 57 -7.89 9.91 2.03
C SER A 57 -7.95 9.24 0.66
N ALA A 58 -8.14 7.92 0.65
CA ALA A 58 -8.40 7.16 -0.57
C ALA A 58 -9.64 7.69 -1.31
N ALA A 59 -10.71 8.01 -0.56
CA ALA A 59 -11.93 8.57 -1.10
C ALA A 59 -11.69 9.92 -1.80
N ALA A 60 -10.88 10.81 -1.21
CA ALA A 60 -10.55 12.10 -1.82
C ALA A 60 -9.78 11.92 -3.15
N ALA A 61 -8.84 10.97 -3.19
CA ALA A 61 -8.14 10.64 -4.44
C ALA A 61 -9.07 10.04 -5.51
N GLN A 62 -10.02 9.18 -5.11
CA GLN A 62 -11.02 8.61 -6.03
C GLN A 62 -11.96 9.69 -6.59
N GLN A 63 -12.45 10.60 -5.75
CA GLN A 63 -13.28 11.73 -6.17
C GLN A 63 -12.54 12.66 -7.13
N ALA A 64 -11.21 12.78 -6.99
CA ALA A 64 -10.36 13.50 -7.93
C ALA A 64 -10.05 12.74 -9.24
N GLY A 65 -10.64 11.56 -9.45
CA GLY A 65 -10.55 10.80 -10.70
C GLY A 65 -9.36 9.84 -10.79
N PHE A 66 -8.73 9.48 -9.66
CA PHE A 66 -7.65 8.50 -9.63
C PHE A 66 -8.18 7.11 -9.27
N ARG A 67 -7.67 6.07 -9.93
CA ARG A 67 -7.99 4.67 -9.59
C ARG A 67 -7.01 4.12 -8.55
N ALA A 68 -7.46 3.15 -7.75
CA ALA A 68 -6.61 2.50 -6.77
C ALA A 68 -5.47 1.70 -7.43
N CYS A 69 -4.30 1.73 -6.79
CA CYS A 69 -3.17 0.90 -7.17
C CYS A 69 -3.43 -0.57 -6.82
N LYS A 70 -3.35 -1.45 -7.83
CA LYS A 70 -3.52 -2.89 -7.65
C LYS A 70 -2.37 -3.56 -6.86
N ARG A 71 -1.24 -2.87 -6.68
CA ARG A 71 -0.06 -3.41 -6.01
C ARG A 71 -0.04 -3.16 -4.51
N CYS A 72 -0.41 -1.95 -4.07
CA CYS A 72 -0.49 -1.60 -2.65
C CYS A 72 -1.93 -1.57 -2.12
N ARG A 73 -2.95 -1.78 -2.96
CA ARG A 73 -4.37 -1.87 -2.57
C ARG A 73 -4.77 -0.79 -1.55
N PRO A 74 -4.58 0.51 -1.87
CA PRO A 74 -4.86 1.61 -0.94
C PRO A 74 -6.36 1.77 -0.63
N ASP A 75 -7.22 1.07 -1.37
CA ASP A 75 -8.67 0.94 -1.22
C ASP A 75 -9.09 -0.21 -0.28
N ALA A 76 -8.17 -1.11 0.09
CA ALA A 76 -8.45 -2.15 1.08
C ALA A 76 -8.56 -1.54 2.49
N SER A 77 -9.37 -2.16 3.34
CA SER A 77 -9.44 -1.77 4.76
C SER A 77 -8.13 -2.13 5.48
N PRO A 78 -7.55 -1.24 6.30
CA PRO A 78 -6.41 -1.58 7.16
C PRO A 78 -6.66 -2.85 7.98
N GLY A 79 -5.69 -3.77 8.00
CA GLY A 79 -5.81 -5.04 8.72
C GLY A 79 -6.61 -6.13 8.00
N SER A 80 -7.27 -5.83 6.88
CA SER A 80 -7.87 -6.88 6.04
C SER A 80 -6.81 -7.70 5.31
N PRO A 81 -7.09 -8.96 4.91
CA PRO A 81 -6.14 -9.75 4.11
C PRO A 81 -5.71 -9.06 2.81
N LEU A 82 -6.60 -8.28 2.20
CA LEU A 82 -6.33 -7.53 0.97
C LEU A 82 -5.36 -6.35 1.18
N TRP A 83 -5.19 -5.89 2.42
CA TRP A 83 -4.24 -4.81 2.76
C TRP A 83 -2.78 -5.24 2.57
N ASN A 84 -2.49 -6.50 2.88
CA ASN A 84 -1.17 -7.11 2.73
C ASN A 84 -1.30 -8.61 2.38
N GLU A 85 -1.78 -8.88 1.16
CA GLU A 85 -2.03 -10.24 0.65
C GLU A 85 -0.81 -11.17 0.81
N ARG A 86 0.40 -10.62 0.65
CA ARG A 86 1.65 -11.37 0.76
C ARG A 86 1.93 -11.83 2.18
N ALA A 87 1.88 -10.91 3.14
CA ALA A 87 2.12 -11.26 4.54
C ALA A 87 1.04 -12.22 5.06
N ASP A 88 -0.22 -12.00 4.67
CA ASP A 88 -1.31 -12.90 5.03
C ASP A 88 -1.08 -14.31 4.46
N LEU A 89 -0.77 -14.43 3.16
CA LEU A 89 -0.50 -15.72 2.52
C LEU A 89 0.66 -16.46 3.19
N VAL A 90 1.77 -15.76 3.46
CA VAL A 90 2.93 -16.35 4.14
C VAL A 90 2.57 -16.80 5.55
N ALA A 91 1.85 -15.98 6.33
CA ALA A 91 1.43 -16.34 7.68
C ALA A 91 0.49 -17.55 7.71
N ARG A 92 -0.38 -17.70 6.71
CA ARG A 92 -1.21 -18.91 6.56
C ARG A 92 -0.36 -20.13 6.21
N ALA A 93 0.57 -20.00 5.26
CA ALA A 93 1.46 -21.10 4.89
C ALA A 93 2.34 -21.56 6.06
N MET A 94 2.92 -20.63 6.82
CA MET A 94 3.73 -20.96 7.99
C MET A 94 2.93 -21.70 9.07
N ARG A 95 1.65 -21.37 9.25
CA ARG A 95 0.76 -22.12 10.16
C ARG A 95 0.56 -23.56 9.70
N LEU A 96 0.25 -23.78 8.42
CA LEU A 96 0.10 -25.13 7.86
C LEU A 96 1.37 -25.97 8.02
N ILE A 97 2.55 -25.36 7.83
CA ILE A 97 3.83 -26.02 8.06
C ILE A 97 4.00 -26.37 9.54
N ALA A 98 3.74 -25.42 10.44
CA ALA A 98 3.85 -25.64 11.88
C ALA A 98 2.86 -26.70 12.40
N ASP A 99 1.68 -26.80 11.78
CA ASP A 99 0.64 -27.78 12.08
C ASP A 99 0.98 -29.19 11.52
N GLY A 100 2.13 -29.35 10.84
CA GLY A 100 2.61 -30.64 10.34
C GLY A 100 1.90 -31.13 9.07
N VAL A 101 1.08 -30.29 8.43
CA VAL A 101 0.30 -30.66 7.22
C VAL A 101 1.20 -31.19 6.11
N VAL A 102 2.38 -30.59 5.95
CA VAL A 102 3.37 -31.02 4.96
C VAL A 102 3.90 -32.42 5.26
N ASP A 103 4.12 -32.75 6.54
CA ASP A 103 4.65 -34.04 6.96
C ASP A 103 3.58 -35.15 6.88
N THR A 104 2.32 -34.83 7.20
CA THR A 104 1.23 -35.82 7.25
C THR A 104 0.58 -36.05 5.89
N GLU A 105 0.37 -35.00 5.09
CA GLU A 105 -0.36 -35.08 3.82
C GLU A 105 0.57 -35.06 2.59
N GLY A 106 1.82 -34.63 2.76
CA GLY A 106 2.75 -34.39 1.65
C GLY A 106 2.34 -33.20 0.78
N VAL A 107 3.17 -32.86 -0.21
CA VAL A 107 2.83 -31.84 -1.22
C VAL A 107 2.84 -32.49 -2.60
N ARG A 108 1.68 -32.58 -3.26
CA ARG A 108 1.62 -33.15 -4.62
C ARG A 108 2.50 -32.35 -5.57
N GLY A 109 3.46 -33.04 -6.19
CA GLY A 109 4.32 -32.47 -7.24
C GLY A 109 5.58 -31.77 -6.74
N LEU A 110 5.90 -31.87 -5.44
CA LEU A 110 7.23 -31.65 -4.87
C LEU A 110 7.81 -32.99 -4.41
#